data_AF-A0A3C2B408-F1
#
_entry.id   AF-A0A3C2B408-F1
#
_cell.length_a   1.000
_cell.length_b   1.000
_cell.length_c   1.000
_cell.angle_alpha   90.00
_cell.angle_beta   90.00
_cell.angle_gamma   90.00
#
_symmetry.space_group_name_H-M   'P 1'
#
loop_
_entity.id
_entity.type
_entity.pdbx_description
1 polymer ?
#
loop_
_entity_poly.entity_id
_entity_poly.type
_entity_poly.pdbx_seq_one_letter_code
_entity_poly.pdbx_strand_id
1 'polypeptide(L)'
;TAGPEEMRVEHWTNASEQGAAAARNLLAELRGEQPEPFESVPFFWSDQFDSRIQFVGRAHGDDEVHMFSGDPATGPFAALYGYGGR
;
A
#
# COMPACT_ATOMS: atom_id res chain seq x y z
N THR A 1 -15.25 5.39 -6.96
CA THR A 1 -13.87 4.99 -6.67
C THR A 1 -13.16 6.24 -6.25
N ALA A 2 -12.55 6.27 -5.06
CA ALA A 2 -11.68 7.38 -4.74
C ALA A 2 -10.60 7.44 -5.84
N GLY A 3 -10.42 8.61 -6.45
CA GLY A 3 -9.35 8.80 -7.42
C GLY A 3 -7.97 8.66 -6.76
N PRO A 4 -6.89 8.78 -7.52
CA PRO A 4 -5.54 8.86 -6.94
C PRO A 4 -5.51 9.96 -5.88
N GLU A 5 -5.06 9.61 -4.67
CA GLU A 5 -4.87 10.54 -3.56
C GLU A 5 -3.38 10.82 -3.42
N GLU A 6 -3.00 12.09 -3.35
CA GLU A 6 -1.64 12.47 -3.01
C GLU A 6 -1.36 12.13 -1.54
N MET A 7 -0.34 11.31 -1.30
CA MET A 7 -0.02 10.85 0.04
C MET A 7 1.49 10.70 0.26
N ARG A 8 1.89 10.81 1.52
CA ARG A 8 3.27 10.62 1.97
C ARG A 8 3.41 9.26 2.64
N VAL A 9 4.08 8.32 1.98
CA VAL A 9 4.30 6.96 2.49
C VAL A 9 5.70 6.85 3.12
N GLU A 10 5.73 6.65 4.44
CA GLU A 10 6.97 6.50 5.22
C GLU A 10 7.41 5.03 5.34
N HIS A 11 7.71 4.39 4.21
CA HIS A 11 8.24 3.02 4.21
C HIS A 11 9.48 2.91 3.31
N TRP A 12 10.46 2.13 3.74
CA TRP A 12 11.73 2.00 3.01
C TRP A 12 11.53 1.43 1.60
N THR A 13 10.57 0.53 1.41
CA THR A 13 10.27 0.00 0.08
C THR A 13 9.69 1.06 -0.84
N ASN A 14 8.78 1.91 -0.32
CA ASN A 14 8.26 3.04 -1.09
C ASN A 14 9.38 4.01 -1.51
N ALA A 15 10.35 4.29 -0.62
CA ALA A 15 11.49 5.13 -0.96
C ALA A 15 12.33 4.54 -2.12
N SER A 16 12.61 3.24 -2.08
CA SER A 16 13.34 2.54 -3.15
C SER A 16 12.55 2.52 -4.47
N GLU A 17 11.26 2.25 -4.42
CA GLU A 17 10.38 2.17 -5.59
C GLU A 17 10.21 3.52 -6.29
N GLN A 18 10.00 4.59 -5.53
CA GLN A 18 9.94 5.95 -6.06
C GLN A 18 11.27 6.38 -6.68
N GLY A 19 12.40 6.04 -6.04
CA GLY A 19 13.73 6.30 -6.62
C GLY A 19 13.93 5.62 -7.97
N ALA A 20 13.51 4.36 -8.09
CA ALA A 20 13.56 3.63 -9.36
C ALA A 20 12.62 4.22 -10.42
N ALA A 21 11.40 4.63 -10.03
CA ALA A 21 10.45 5.26 -10.93
C ALA A 21 10.97 6.61 -11.46
N ALA A 22 11.55 7.44 -10.59
CA ALA A 22 12.17 8.71 -10.98
C ALA A 22 13.29 8.51 -12.00
N ALA A 23 14.17 7.53 -11.79
CA ALA A 23 15.25 7.21 -12.72
C ALA A 23 14.72 6.72 -14.08
N ARG A 24 13.69 5.86 -14.08
CA ARG A 24 13.04 5.39 -15.33
C ARG A 24 12.43 6.56 -16.11
N ASN A 25 11.69 7.43 -15.44
CA ASN A 25 11.04 8.56 -16.08
C ASN A 25 12.04 9.56 -16.65
N LEU A 26 13.14 9.83 -15.96
CA LEU A 26 14.23 10.65 -16.50
C LEU A 26 14.80 10.05 -17.80
N LEU A 27 15.02 8.74 -17.85
CA LEU A 27 15.52 8.06 -19.05
C LEU A 27 14.51 8.05 -20.20
N ALA A 28 13.22 7.91 -19.90
CA ALA A 28 12.15 7.99 -20.88
C ALA A 28 12.12 9.38 -21.54
N GLU A 29 12.15 10.45 -20.73
CA GLU A 29 12.21 11.83 -21.24
C GLU A 29 13.42 12.06 -22.14
N LEU A 30 14.60 11.58 -21.74
CA LEU A 30 15.84 11.70 -22.54
C LEU A 30 15.76 10.94 -23.88
N ARG A 31 14.89 9.93 -24.01
CA ARG A 31 14.65 9.17 -25.24
C ARG A 31 13.48 9.71 -26.07
N GLY A 32 12.76 10.72 -25.58
CA GLY A 32 11.51 11.19 -26.19
C GLY A 32 10.34 10.22 -26.01
N GLU A 33 10.42 9.34 -25.01
CA GLU A 33 9.34 8.43 -24.60
C GLU A 33 8.45 9.11 -23.54
N GLN A 34 7.22 8.63 -23.38
CA GLN A 34 6.30 9.16 -22.37
C GLN A 34 6.65 8.62 -20.97
N PRO A 35 6.79 9.48 -19.95
CA PRO A 35 6.96 9.04 -18.56
C PRO A 35 5.75 8.27 -18.03
N GLU A 36 5.99 7.32 -17.13
CA GLU A 36 4.93 6.53 -16.48
C GLU A 36 4.62 7.07 -15.08
N PRO A 37 3.33 7.22 -14.71
CA PRO A 37 2.93 7.55 -13.35
C PRO A 37 3.41 6.49 -12.34
N PHE A 38 3.79 6.94 -11.14
CA PHE A 38 4.06 6.04 -10.02
C PHE A 38 2.77 5.76 -9.25
N GLU A 39 2.20 4.57 -9.43
CA GLU A 39 0.91 4.16 -8.85
C GLU A 39 1.05 2.87 -8.01
N SER A 40 1.94 2.89 -7.00
CA SER A 40 2.10 1.74 -6.12
C SER A 40 0.97 1.66 -5.06
N VAL A 41 0.60 0.44 -4.70
CA VAL A 41 -0.27 0.19 -3.55
C VAL A 41 0.61 0.19 -2.28
N PRO A 42 0.36 1.09 -1.31
CA PRO A 42 1.14 1.11 -0.08
C PRO A 42 1.06 -0.24 0.63
N PHE A 43 2.19 -0.69 1.15
CA PHE A 43 2.22 -1.89 1.97
C PHE A 43 3.31 -1.75 3.02
N PHE A 44 3.13 -2.46 4.14
CA PHE A 44 4.15 -2.58 5.17
C PHE A 44 4.01 -3.91 5.91
N TRP A 45 5.04 -4.22 6.69
CA TRP A 45 4.93 -5.21 7.75
C TRP A 45 5.55 -4.66 9.03
N SER A 46 5.10 -5.21 10.14
CA SER A 46 5.69 -4.95 11.46
C SER A 46 5.80 -6.28 12.18
N ASP A 47 6.99 -6.58 12.67
CA ASP A 47 7.19 -7.71 13.57
C ASP A 47 7.05 -7.17 15.00
N GLN A 48 6.09 -7.71 15.75
CA GLN A 48 5.82 -7.36 17.14
C GLN A 48 5.77 -8.65 17.95
N PHE A 49 6.77 -8.86 18.80
CA PHE A 49 6.95 -10.10 19.56
C PHE A 49 6.98 -11.34 18.65
N ASP A 50 6.06 -12.27 18.86
CA ASP A 50 5.88 -13.51 18.09
C ASP A 50 4.95 -13.36 16.88
N SER A 51 4.47 -12.14 16.64
CA SER A 51 3.45 -11.84 15.66
C SER A 51 4.01 -10.98 14.53
N ARG A 52 3.66 -11.35 13.29
CA ARG A 52 3.93 -10.55 12.10
C ARG A 52 2.63 -9.93 11.59
N ILE A 53 2.60 -8.61 11.53
CA ILE A 53 1.51 -7.83 10.95
C ILE A 53 1.91 -7.53 9.51
N GLN A 54 1.02 -7.82 8.56
CA GLN A 54 1.18 -7.45 7.15
C GLN A 54 -0.04 -6.65 6.72
N PHE A 55 0.19 -5.57 5.97
CA PHE A 55 -0.86 -4.68 5.51
C PHE A 55 -0.61 -4.28 4.06
N VAL A 56 -1.67 -4.29 3.25
CA VAL A 56 -1.67 -3.86 1.85
C VAL A 56 -2.85 -2.93 1.64
N GLY A 57 -2.60 -1.77 1.02
CA GLY A 57 -3.58 -0.72 0.80
C GLY A 57 -3.49 0.39 1.85
N ARG A 58 -4.61 1.08 2.06
CA ARG A 58 -4.75 2.16 3.03
C ARG A 58 -6.10 2.00 3.72
N ALA A 59 -6.09 2.01 5.05
CA ALA A 59 -7.31 2.12 5.84
C ALA A 59 -7.64 3.60 6.09
N HIS A 60 -8.91 3.94 5.99
CA HIS A 60 -9.48 5.22 6.42
C HIS A 60 -10.16 5.07 7.78
N GLY A 61 -10.29 6.18 8.50
CA GLY A 61 -10.86 6.18 9.85
C GLY A 61 -12.35 5.82 9.90
N ASP A 62 -13.03 5.88 8.77
CA ASP A 62 -14.44 5.58 8.55
C ASP A 62 -14.68 4.24 7.83
N ASP A 63 -13.62 3.44 7.63
CA ASP A 63 -13.75 2.10 7.06
C ASP A 63 -14.47 1.14 8.01
N GLU A 64 -15.34 0.30 7.44
CA GLU A 64 -15.84 -0.90 8.08
C GLU A 64 -14.75 -1.97 8.07
N VAL A 65 -14.60 -2.70 9.19
CA VAL A 65 -13.67 -3.82 9.30
C VAL A 65 -14.44 -5.13 9.15
N HIS A 66 -14.16 -5.85 8.07
CA HIS A 66 -14.75 -7.15 7.81
C HIS A 66 -13.74 -8.27 8.07
N MET A 67 -14.06 -9.16 9.00
CA MET A 67 -13.26 -10.36 9.25
C MET A 67 -13.37 -11.32 8.07
N PHE A 68 -12.27 -11.50 7.34
CA PHE A 68 -12.24 -12.32 6.12
C PHE A 68 -11.88 -13.77 6.43
N SER A 69 -10.92 -14.00 7.31
CA SER A 69 -10.47 -15.34 7.69
C SER A 69 -9.89 -15.34 9.09
N GLY A 70 -10.11 -16.42 9.84
CA GLY A 70 -9.60 -16.58 11.20
C GLY A 70 -10.31 -15.72 12.24
N ASP A 71 -9.76 -15.70 13.45
CA ASP A 71 -10.28 -14.95 14.59
C ASP A 71 -9.11 -14.39 15.41
N PRO A 72 -9.00 -13.05 15.56
CA PRO A 72 -7.94 -12.41 16.31
C PRO A 72 -7.88 -12.84 17.79
N ALA A 73 -8.97 -13.36 18.36
CA ALA A 73 -8.99 -13.87 19.72
C ALA A 73 -8.36 -15.26 19.87
N THR A 74 -8.18 -16.01 18.78
CA THR A 74 -7.76 -17.42 18.82
C THR A 74 -6.53 -17.74 17.98
N GLY A 75 -6.11 -16.86 17.07
CA GLY A 75 -4.92 -17.10 16.25
C GLY A 75 -4.77 -16.16 15.05
N PRO A 76 -4.05 -16.61 14.00
CA PRO A 76 -3.86 -15.84 12.79
C PRO A 76 -5.19 -15.48 12.13
N PHE A 77 -5.28 -14.26 11.61
CA PHE A 77 -6.47 -13.74 10.96
C PHE A 77 -6.13 -12.83 9.79
N ALA A 78 -7.14 -12.58 8.96
CA ALA A 78 -7.15 -11.56 7.92
C ALA A 78 -8.42 -10.74 8.03
N ALA A 79 -8.28 -9.42 7.99
CA ALA A 79 -9.38 -8.47 7.96
C ALA A 79 -9.28 -7.59 6.71
N LEU A 80 -10.43 -7.19 6.19
CA LEU A 80 -10.56 -6.23 5.10
C LEU A 80 -11.08 -4.91 5.69
N TYR A 81 -10.47 -3.81 5.27
CA TYR A 81 -10.91 -2.46 5.59
C TYR A 81 -11.57 -1.89 4.33
N GLY A 82 -12.76 -1.34 4.47
CA GLY A 82 -13.47 -0.82 3.31
C GLY A 82 -14.80 -0.15 3.63
N TYR A 83 -15.36 0.55 2.65
CA TYR A 83 -16.64 1.23 2.77
C TYR A 83 -17.50 0.96 1.54
N GLY A 84 -18.78 0.64 1.76
CA GLY A 84 -19.72 0.39 0.66
C GLY A 84 -19.34 -0.81 -0.21
N GLY A 85 -18.73 -1.85 0.40
CA GLY A 85 -18.33 -3.08 -0.30
C GLY A 85 -17.08 -2.94 -1.17
N ARG A 86 -16.25 -1.94 -0.91
CA ARG A 86 -14.97 -1.70 -1.57
C ARG A 86 -13.84 -1.58 -0.58
#